data_AF-A0A7J8NVY1-F1
#
_entry.id   AF-A0A7J8NVY1-F1
#
_cell.length_a   1.000
_cell.length_b   1.000
_cell.length_c   1.000
_cell.angle_alpha   90.00
_cell.angle_beta   90.00
_cell.angle_gamma   90.00
#
_symmetry.space_group_name_H-M   'P 1'
#
loop_
_entity.id
_entity.type
_entity.pdbx_description
1 polymer ?
#
loop_
_entity_poly.entity_id
_entity_poly.type
_entity_poly.pdbx_seq_one_letter_code
_entity_poly.pdbx_strand_id
1 'polypeptide(L)'
;YKPLTEAKAKGFSDLLFLDALTGSNIEEGSACNIFILKGNVISTPTTHGTILPGITRKSIMEIASDFGYQVEERAIPIKEVFDAEEVFCTGTAMVVKSVASITYQGKRIGYKLGAETLAQKLHATLTGIQTGLIEDKLGWTMLID
;
A
#
# COMPACT_ATOMS: atom_id res chain seq x y z
N TYR A 1 3.00 19.51 9.22
CA TYR A 1 1.72 18.79 9.05
C TYR A 1 1.23 18.32 10.42
N LYS A 2 0.29 19.05 11.06
CA LYS A 2 -0.08 18.87 12.48
C LYS A 2 -0.55 17.44 12.82
N PRO A 3 -1.45 16.79 12.05
CA PRO A 3 -1.92 15.43 12.37
C PRO A 3 -0.81 14.39 12.42
N LEU A 4 0.14 14.43 11.49
CA LEU A 4 1.28 13.49 11.47
C LEU A 4 2.22 13.71 12.65
N THR A 5 2.47 14.96 13.03
CA THR A 5 3.26 15.27 14.23
C THR A 5 2.62 14.68 15.49
N GLU A 6 1.30 14.78 15.62
CA GLU A 6 0.57 14.20 16.75
C GLU A 6 0.59 12.67 16.73
N ALA A 7 0.46 12.03 15.56
CA ALA A 7 0.58 10.58 15.42
C ALA A 7 1.98 10.10 15.87
N LYS A 8 3.03 10.78 15.42
CA LYS A 8 4.42 10.51 15.83
C LYS A 8 4.65 10.69 17.33
N ALA A 9 4.11 11.76 17.91
CA ALA A 9 4.18 11.99 19.36
C ALA A 9 3.50 10.88 20.18
N LYS A 10 2.51 10.19 19.60
CA LYS A 10 1.83 9.03 20.19
C LYS A 10 2.51 7.68 19.89
N GLY A 11 3.68 7.70 19.25
CA GLY A 11 4.47 6.50 18.94
C GLY A 11 4.08 5.78 17.64
N PHE A 12 3.25 6.39 16.79
CA PHE A 12 2.93 5.86 15.46
C PHE A 12 3.95 6.34 14.42
N SER A 13 4.26 5.49 13.43
CA SER A 13 5.16 5.84 12.33
C SER A 13 4.55 6.81 11.31
N ASP A 14 3.24 6.68 11.11
CA ASP A 14 2.45 7.46 10.17
C ASP A 14 0.98 7.50 10.64
N LEU A 15 0.12 8.19 9.89
CA LEU A 15 -1.33 8.14 9.99
C LEU A 15 -1.94 7.50 8.75
N LEU A 16 -3.20 7.08 8.86
CA LEU A 16 -4.01 6.61 7.77
C LEU A 16 -5.22 7.54 7.65
N PHE A 17 -5.39 8.18 6.49
CA PHE A 17 -6.57 8.99 6.22
C PHE A 17 -7.78 8.11 5.99
N LEU A 18 -8.91 8.62 6.48
CA LEU A 18 -10.23 8.13 6.12
C LEU A 18 -10.90 9.17 5.25
N ASP A 19 -11.88 8.73 4.46
CA ASP A 19 -12.65 9.61 3.61
C ASP A 19 -13.29 10.75 4.40
N ALA A 20 -13.20 11.98 3.88
CA ALA A 20 -13.68 13.16 4.59
C ALA A 20 -15.21 13.22 4.72
N LEU A 21 -15.95 12.50 3.84
CA LEU A 21 -17.41 12.56 3.77
C LEU A 21 -18.07 11.77 4.91
N THR A 22 -17.56 10.56 5.19
CA THR A 22 -18.16 9.61 6.11
C THR A 22 -17.20 9.16 7.22
N GLY A 23 -15.89 9.32 7.02
CA GLY A 23 -14.87 8.85 7.96
C GLY A 23 -14.89 7.33 8.13
N SER A 24 -15.31 6.59 7.11
CA SER A 24 -15.60 5.15 7.21
C SER A 24 -14.80 4.27 6.26
N ASN A 25 -14.15 4.85 5.24
CA ASN A 25 -13.30 4.18 4.27
C ASN A 25 -11.87 4.70 4.35
N ILE A 26 -10.89 3.82 4.15
CA ILE A 26 -9.47 4.21 4.09
C ILE A 26 -9.14 4.85 2.75
N GLU A 27 -8.23 5.84 2.76
CA GLU A 27 -7.76 6.54 1.56
C GLU A 27 -6.26 6.31 1.33
N GLU A 28 -5.40 6.98 2.10
CA GLU A 28 -3.95 6.92 1.93
C GLU A 28 -3.21 7.23 3.24
N GLY A 29 -1.92 6.89 3.30
CA GLY A 29 -1.03 7.39 4.35
C GLY A 29 -0.63 8.84 4.09
N SER A 30 0.21 9.43 4.95
CA SER A 30 0.57 10.85 4.80
C SER A 30 1.26 11.21 3.48
N ALA A 31 1.94 10.25 2.86
CA ALA A 31 2.64 10.42 1.58
C ALA A 31 2.77 9.08 0.81
N CYS A 32 1.80 8.18 0.93
CA CYS A 32 1.83 6.87 0.30
C CYS A 32 0.43 6.31 0.07
N ASN A 33 0.22 5.56 -1.02
CA ASN A 33 -1.01 4.80 -1.19
C ASN A 33 -0.99 3.54 -0.31
N ILE A 34 -2.17 3.02 0.03
CA ILE A 34 -2.33 1.83 0.87
C ILE A 34 -3.00 0.68 0.10
N PHE A 35 -2.61 -0.53 0.46
CA PHE A 35 -3.19 -1.78 -0.01
C PHE A 35 -3.50 -2.70 1.16
N ILE A 36 -4.56 -3.49 1.04
CA ILE A 36 -4.88 -4.61 1.93
C ILE A 36 -4.91 -5.91 1.12
N LEU A 37 -4.49 -7.01 1.74
CA LEU A 37 -4.59 -8.36 1.18
C LEU A 37 -5.52 -9.20 2.05
N LYS A 38 -6.47 -9.89 1.41
CA LYS A 38 -7.33 -10.89 2.05
C LYS A 38 -7.50 -12.09 1.12
N GLY A 39 -7.00 -13.26 1.51
CA GLY A 39 -6.93 -14.43 0.63
C GLY A 39 -6.12 -14.13 -0.63
N ASN A 40 -6.77 -14.21 -1.80
CA ASN A 40 -6.14 -13.94 -3.10
C ASN A 40 -6.46 -12.54 -3.67
N VAL A 41 -7.12 -11.67 -2.89
CA VAL A 41 -7.57 -10.36 -3.35
C VAL A 41 -6.74 -9.25 -2.70
N ILE A 42 -6.09 -8.45 -3.54
CA ILE A 42 -5.45 -7.19 -3.15
C ILE A 42 -6.41 -6.05 -3.48
N SER A 43 -6.74 -5.24 -2.49
CA SER A 43 -7.58 -4.07 -2.68
C SER A 43 -6.82 -2.78 -2.35
N THR A 44 -7.02 -1.74 -3.16
CA THR A 44 -6.53 -0.37 -2.88
C THR A 44 -7.65 0.66 -3.13
N PRO A 45 -7.67 1.79 -2.40
CA PRO A 45 -8.64 2.85 -2.63
C PRO A 45 -8.61 3.38 -4.06
N THR A 46 -9.79 3.60 -4.66
CA THR A 46 -9.93 4.13 -6.02
C THR A 46 -9.42 5.57 -6.13
N THR A 47 -8.81 5.93 -7.27
CA THR A 47 -8.26 7.27 -7.50
C THR A 47 -9.24 8.24 -8.16
N HIS A 48 -10.54 7.88 -8.27
CA HIS A 48 -11.58 8.75 -8.85
C HIS A 48 -12.03 9.89 -7.91
N GLY A 49 -11.17 10.34 -6.98
CA GLY A 49 -11.50 11.31 -5.95
C GLY A 49 -10.28 12.00 -5.37
N THR A 50 -10.13 11.93 -4.06
CA THR A 50 -9.13 12.62 -3.23
C THR A 50 -7.76 11.94 -3.21
N ILE A 51 -7.70 10.65 -3.57
CA ILE A 51 -6.50 9.81 -3.48
C ILE A 51 -5.56 10.07 -4.65
N LEU A 52 -4.27 10.27 -4.36
CA LEU A 52 -3.26 10.52 -5.38
C LEU A 52 -3.03 9.26 -6.25
N PRO A 53 -3.12 9.34 -7.60
CA PRO A 53 -2.84 8.21 -8.48
C PRO A 53 -1.33 7.93 -8.60
N GLY A 54 -0.76 7.30 -7.57
CA GLY A 54 0.68 7.02 -7.50
C GLY A 54 1.18 6.07 -8.59
N ILE A 55 2.34 6.39 -9.18
CA ILE A 55 2.98 5.53 -10.20
C ILE A 55 3.46 4.21 -9.61
N THR A 56 4.01 4.22 -8.39
CA THR A 56 4.39 2.99 -7.68
C THR A 56 3.16 2.13 -7.41
N ARG A 57 2.04 2.72 -6.99
CA ARG A 57 0.74 2.04 -6.81
C ARG A 57 0.33 1.32 -8.10
N LYS A 58 0.30 2.03 -9.23
CA LYS A 58 -0.02 1.45 -10.54
C LYS A 58 0.91 0.27 -10.86
N SER A 59 2.21 0.45 -10.72
CA SER A 59 3.21 -0.60 -11.03
C SER A 59 2.99 -1.85 -10.17
N ILE A 60 2.67 -1.67 -8.88
CA ILE A 60 2.41 -2.78 -7.96
C ILE A 60 1.13 -3.54 -8.32
N MET A 61 0.10 -2.86 -8.80
CA MET A 61 -1.11 -3.53 -9.28
C MET A 61 -0.84 -4.43 -10.50
N GLU A 62 -0.01 -3.98 -11.44
CA GLU A 62 0.37 -4.78 -12.60
C GLU A 62 1.19 -6.02 -12.17
N ILE A 63 2.23 -5.82 -11.34
CA ILE A 63 3.06 -6.94 -10.83
C ILE A 63 2.22 -7.93 -10.01
N ALA A 64 1.29 -7.44 -9.18
CA ALA A 64 0.41 -8.31 -8.41
C ALA A 64 -0.50 -9.16 -9.30
N SER A 65 -1.01 -8.58 -10.38
CA SER A 65 -1.83 -9.29 -11.36
C SER A 65 -1.00 -10.38 -12.07
N ASP A 66 0.25 -10.09 -12.43
CA ASP A 66 1.19 -11.07 -13.00
C ASP A 66 1.51 -12.22 -12.03
N PHE A 67 1.46 -11.96 -10.72
CA PHE A 67 1.60 -12.98 -9.68
C PHE A 67 0.33 -13.83 -9.48
N GLY A 68 -0.75 -13.55 -10.21
CA GLY A 68 -2.02 -14.27 -10.13
C GLY A 68 -2.97 -13.81 -9.02
N TYR A 69 -2.70 -12.66 -8.40
CA TYR A 69 -3.63 -12.05 -7.44
C TYR A 69 -4.75 -11.31 -8.18
N GLN A 70 -5.94 -11.31 -7.58
CA GLN A 70 -7.03 -10.43 -8.02
C GLN A 70 -6.78 -9.04 -7.46
N VAL A 71 -6.73 -8.03 -8.34
CA VAL A 71 -6.48 -6.64 -7.96
C VAL A 71 -7.75 -5.82 -8.10
N GLU A 72 -8.17 -5.18 -7.01
CA GLU A 72 -9.39 -4.37 -6.96
C GLU A 72 -9.08 -2.92 -6.58
N GLU A 73 -9.53 -1.99 -7.42
CA GLU A 73 -9.63 -0.58 -7.06
C GLU A 73 -11.05 -0.27 -6.57
N ARG A 74 -11.23 -0.08 -5.27
CA ARG A 74 -12.56 0.14 -4.68
C ARG A 74 -12.52 0.95 -3.40
N ALA A 75 -13.67 1.42 -2.94
CA ALA A 75 -13.77 1.90 -1.56
C ALA A 75 -13.53 0.74 -0.59
N ILE A 76 -12.72 1.00 0.45
CA ILE A 76 -12.35 0.00 1.44
C ILE A 76 -12.79 0.50 2.82
N PRO A 77 -13.86 -0.05 3.39
CA PRO A 77 -14.26 0.25 4.76
C PRO A 77 -13.11 -0.01 5.74
N ILE A 78 -12.92 0.89 6.71
CA ILE A 78 -11.93 0.74 7.80
C ILE A 78 -12.13 -0.57 8.59
N LYS A 79 -13.33 -1.17 8.53
CA LYS A 79 -13.60 -2.45 9.16
C LYS A 79 -12.85 -3.62 8.50
N GLU A 80 -12.60 -3.56 7.20
CA GLU A 80 -11.90 -4.63 6.48
C GLU A 80 -10.44 -4.76 6.90
N VAL A 81 -9.86 -3.67 7.40
CA VAL A 81 -8.50 -3.63 7.96
C VAL A 81 -8.34 -4.63 9.12
N PHE A 82 -9.41 -4.96 9.84
CA PHE A 82 -9.34 -5.95 10.95
C PHE A 82 -9.26 -7.40 10.47
N ASP A 83 -9.61 -7.67 9.22
CA ASP A 83 -9.63 -9.02 8.64
C ASP A 83 -8.54 -9.21 7.56
N ALA A 84 -7.69 -8.20 7.35
CA ALA A 84 -6.61 -8.25 6.36
C ALA A 84 -5.45 -9.10 6.88
N GLU A 85 -4.86 -9.91 5.98
CA GLU A 85 -3.69 -10.74 6.26
C GLU A 85 -2.40 -9.92 6.17
N GLU A 86 -2.30 -9.08 5.13
CA GLU A 86 -1.22 -8.12 4.94
C GLU A 86 -1.80 -6.75 4.66
N VAL A 87 -1.09 -5.72 5.13
CA VAL A 87 -1.31 -4.33 4.74
C VAL A 87 0.05 -3.76 4.36
N PHE A 88 0.11 -3.03 3.26
CA PHE A 88 1.34 -2.39 2.82
C PHE A 88 1.07 -1.05 2.15
N CYS A 89 2.07 -0.18 2.23
CA CYS A 89 2.06 1.12 1.60
C CYS A 89 2.99 1.15 0.39
N THR A 90 2.65 1.97 -0.60
CA THR A 90 3.49 2.19 -1.78
C THR A 90 3.78 3.66 -2.01
N GLY A 91 4.99 3.96 -2.44
CA GLY A 91 5.38 5.31 -2.87
C GLY A 91 6.83 5.34 -3.31
N THR A 92 7.20 6.28 -4.17
CA THR A 92 8.53 6.30 -4.82
C THR A 92 9.69 6.16 -3.84
N ALA A 93 9.64 6.85 -2.70
CA ALA A 93 10.72 6.83 -1.72
C ALA A 93 10.82 5.54 -0.89
N MET A 94 9.76 4.75 -0.80
CA MET A 94 9.73 3.52 0.02
C MET A 94 9.49 2.25 -0.81
N VAL A 95 9.20 2.40 -2.10
CA VAL A 95 8.77 1.34 -3.01
C VAL A 95 7.52 0.64 -2.49
N VAL A 96 7.69 -0.45 -1.73
CA VAL A 96 6.63 -1.15 -1.00
C VAL A 96 7.08 -1.33 0.45
N LYS A 97 6.26 -0.90 1.41
CA LYS A 97 6.57 -1.03 2.83
C LYS A 97 5.44 -1.73 3.56
N SER A 98 5.74 -2.87 4.18
CA SER A 98 4.79 -3.59 5.03
C SER A 98 4.37 -2.71 6.22
N VAL A 99 3.08 -2.72 6.51
CA VAL A 99 2.50 -2.13 7.72
C VAL A 99 2.44 -3.22 8.76
N ALA A 100 3.06 -3.00 9.92
CA ALA A 100 3.09 -3.99 11.01
C ALA A 100 1.77 -4.04 11.79
N SER A 101 1.11 -2.89 11.94
CA SER A 101 -0.15 -2.77 12.68
C SER A 101 -0.86 -1.47 12.37
N ILE A 102 -2.20 -1.47 12.47
CA ILE A 102 -3.03 -0.26 12.47
C ILE A 102 -3.79 -0.19 13.81
N THR A 103 -3.95 1.03 14.33
CA THR A 103 -4.79 1.30 15.50
C THR A 103 -5.95 2.19 15.09
N TYR A 104 -7.18 1.75 15.37
CA TYR A 104 -8.40 2.52 15.13
C TYR A 104 -9.31 2.44 16.35
N GLN A 105 -9.76 3.59 16.86
CA GLN A 105 -10.62 3.70 18.05
C GLN A 105 -10.09 2.90 19.26
N GLY A 106 -8.78 2.95 19.50
CA GLY A 106 -8.12 2.25 20.60
C GLY A 106 -7.87 0.75 20.37
N LYS A 107 -8.43 0.16 19.31
CA LYS A 107 -8.17 -1.24 18.92
C LYS A 107 -6.99 -1.29 17.97
N ARG A 108 -5.95 -2.04 18.35
CA ARG A 108 -4.78 -2.33 17.51
C ARG A 108 -4.89 -3.71 16.89
N ILE A 109 -4.64 -3.81 15.59
CA ILE A 109 -4.53 -5.07 14.85
C ILE A 109 -3.14 -5.15 14.22
N GLY A 110 -2.54 -6.35 14.24
CA GLY A 110 -1.25 -6.63 13.61
C GLY A 110 -1.42 -7.50 12.36
N TYR A 111 -0.45 -7.42 11.45
CA TYR A 111 -0.49 -8.13 10.16
C TYR A 111 0.68 -9.09 10.02
N LYS A 112 0.59 -9.97 9.04
CA LYS A 112 1.69 -10.86 8.67
C LYS A 112 2.88 -10.04 8.16
N LEU A 113 4.06 -10.38 8.66
CA LEU A 113 5.35 -9.82 8.27
C LEU A 113 6.32 -10.98 8.01
N GLY A 114 7.32 -10.76 7.17
CA GLY A 114 8.29 -11.79 6.82
C GLY A 114 8.66 -11.77 5.34
N ALA A 115 9.73 -12.48 5.00
CA ALA A 115 10.25 -12.55 3.63
C ALA A 115 9.29 -13.27 2.67
N GLU A 116 8.40 -14.10 3.21
CA GLU A 116 7.40 -14.86 2.47
C GLU A 116 6.14 -14.06 2.13
N THR A 117 5.99 -12.85 2.68
CA THR A 117 4.85 -11.97 2.45
C THR A 117 4.79 -11.47 1.01
N LEU A 118 3.58 -11.19 0.53
CA LEU A 118 3.38 -10.61 -0.78
C LEU A 118 4.04 -9.24 -0.89
N ALA A 119 3.93 -8.41 0.17
CA ALA A 119 4.57 -7.11 0.22
C ALA A 119 6.09 -7.17 -0.06
N GLN A 120 6.80 -8.16 0.49
CA GLN A 120 8.23 -8.34 0.25
C GLN A 120 8.55 -8.82 -1.18
N LYS A 121 7.74 -9.73 -1.73
CA LYS A 121 7.88 -10.19 -3.12
C LYS A 121 7.66 -9.05 -4.12
N LEU A 122 6.64 -8.22 -3.87
CA LEU A 122 6.32 -7.03 -4.66
C LEU A 122 7.44 -6.00 -4.60
N HIS A 123 7.98 -5.72 -3.40
CA HIS A 123 9.15 -4.86 -3.22
C HIS A 123 10.32 -5.36 -4.07
N ALA A 124 10.74 -6.62 -3.85
CA ALA A 124 11.90 -7.21 -4.52
C ALA A 124 11.76 -7.16 -6.05
N THR A 125 10.56 -7.43 -6.56
CA THR A 125 10.29 -7.45 -8.00
C THR A 125 10.38 -6.06 -8.60
N LEU A 126 9.70 -5.07 -8.01
CA LEU A 126 9.74 -3.71 -8.53
C LEU A 126 11.16 -3.11 -8.43
N THR A 127 11.88 -3.34 -7.32
CA THR A 127 13.28 -2.90 -7.22
C THR A 127 14.20 -3.63 -8.20
N GLY A 128 13.94 -4.91 -8.46
CA GLY A 128 14.70 -5.70 -9.43
C GLY A 128 14.54 -5.16 -10.85
N ILE A 129 13.32 -4.77 -11.22
CA ILE A 129 13.04 -4.09 -12.50
C ILE A 129 13.76 -2.74 -12.55
N GLN A 130 13.59 -1.91 -11.51
CA GLN A 130 14.19 -0.57 -11.43
C GLN A 130 15.72 -0.58 -11.50
N THR A 131 16.37 -1.64 -11.03
CA THR A 131 17.83 -1.79 -11.01
C THR A 131 18.37 -2.63 -12.17
N GLY A 132 17.50 -3.14 -13.04
CA GLY A 132 17.88 -4.00 -14.18
C GLY A 132 18.28 -5.44 -13.81
N LEU A 133 18.05 -5.87 -12.57
CA LEU A 133 18.26 -7.26 -12.14
C LEU A 133 17.14 -8.20 -12.61
N ILE A 134 15.96 -7.65 -12.86
CA ILE A 134 14.81 -8.34 -13.44
C ILE A 134 14.48 -7.65 -14.77
N GLU A 135 14.23 -8.45 -15.81
CA GLU A 135 13.82 -7.96 -17.12
C GLU A 135 12.53 -7.13 -17.01
N ASP A 136 12.58 -5.93 -17.57
CA ASP A 136 11.43 -5.05 -17.68
C ASP A 136 10.58 -5.40 -18.90
N LYS A 137 9.51 -6.17 -18.69
CA LYS A 137 8.59 -6.57 -19.76
C LYS A 137 7.56 -5.51 -20.13
N LEU A 138 7.47 -4.44 -19.34
CA LEU A 138 6.42 -3.41 -19.46
C LEU A 138 6.97 -2.07 -19.99
N GLY A 139 8.28 -1.99 -20.24
CA GLY A 139 8.93 -0.81 -20.81
C GLY A 139 8.88 0.40 -19.88
N TRP A 140 8.99 0.17 -18.57
CA TRP A 140 9.04 1.21 -17.54
C TRP A 140 10.40 1.87 -17.37
N THR A 141 11.47 1.16 -17.73
CA THR A 141 12.85 1.59 -17.59
C THR A 141 13.35 2.23 -18.89
N MET A 142 14.15 3.27 -18.75
CA MET A 142 14.78 3.98 -19.84
C MET A 142 16.25 4.18 -19.50
N LEU A 143 17.14 3.72 -20.39
CA LEU A 143 18.56 4.02 -20.29
C LEU A 143 18.77 5.51 -20.59
N ILE A 144 19.50 6.20 -19.72
CA ILE A 144 19.91 7.58 -19.90
C ILE A 144 21.41 7.55 -20.20
N ASP A 145 21.80 8.19 -21.29
CA ASP A 145 23.17 8.34 -21.78
C ASP A 145 23.90 9.57 -21.19
#